data_AF-A0A316QFP8-F1
#
_entry.id   AF-A0A316QFP8-F1
#
_cell.length_a   1.000
_cell.length_b   1.000
_cell.length_c   1.000
_cell.angle_alpha   90.00
_cell.angle_beta   90.00
_cell.angle_gamma   90.00
#
_symmetry.space_group_name_H-M   'P 1'
#
loop_
_entity.id
_entity.type
_entity.pdbx_description
1 polymer ?
#
loop_
_entity_poly.entity_id
_entity_poly.type
_entity_poly.pdbx_seq_one_letter_code
_entity_poly.pdbx_strand_id
1 'polypeptide(L)'
;MKMISNEIIEAYRKYLISEEKAPATVEKYIRDIRAFARWLGEKEWDKEAVLQYKSFLCGRASPASVNSVISSLNSFFAYGGRPELRVRALKVQRQVFSKEERELSKAEYERLLKAAKQKHNERLYLVMSTICSTGIRVSELRSITAEAVRRGRAEIRCKGKCRTVFLPDALCRMLSRYLREQKRKSGPVFVTKNGNPLDRSNIWSDMKRLCRSAGVNEKKVFPHNLRHLFARTFYTIQKNIVRLADILGHSSVNTTRIYTTESGEIHRRRIQCLGLLRC
;
A
#
# COMPACT_ATOMS: atom_id res chain seq x y z
N MET A 1 8.91 22.22 -31.47
CA MET A 1 8.12 22.37 -30.22
C MET A 1 9.08 22.29 -29.04
N LYS A 2 9.57 23.45 -28.56
CA LYS A 2 10.81 23.55 -27.78
C LYS A 2 10.63 23.48 -26.26
N MET A 3 9.44 23.73 -25.72
CA MET A 3 9.16 23.72 -24.27
C MET A 3 7.92 22.91 -23.91
N ILE A 4 7.93 22.33 -22.71
CA ILE A 4 6.75 21.71 -22.09
C ILE A 4 5.87 22.82 -21.52
N SER A 5 4.87 23.25 -22.28
CA SER A 5 3.96 24.31 -21.86
C SER A 5 2.86 23.76 -20.93
N ASN A 6 2.23 24.65 -20.15
CA ASN A 6 1.12 24.26 -19.27
C ASN A 6 -0.08 23.74 -20.08
N GLU A 7 -0.31 24.27 -21.29
CA GLU A 7 -1.39 23.83 -22.17
C GLU A 7 -1.22 22.35 -22.54
N ILE A 8 0.00 21.92 -22.88
CA ILE A 8 0.29 20.51 -23.20
C ILE A 8 0.07 19.62 -21.97
N ILE A 9 0.45 20.08 -20.78
CA ILE A 9 0.25 19.33 -19.53
C ILE A 9 -1.23 19.15 -19.22
N GLU A 10 -2.04 20.20 -19.38
CA GLU A 10 -3.49 20.12 -19.16
C GLU A 10 -4.22 19.31 -20.24
N ALA A 11 -3.75 19.37 -21.49
CA ALA A 11 -4.23 18.47 -22.55
C ALA A 11 -3.94 17.00 -22.22
N TYR A 12 -2.73 16.70 -21.74
CA TYR A 12 -2.36 15.36 -21.28
C TYR A 12 -3.17 14.93 -20.05
N ARG A 13 -3.49 15.85 -19.13
CA ARG A 13 -4.39 15.57 -18.00
C ARG A 13 -5.76 15.09 -18.51
N LYS A 14 -6.36 15.81 -19.46
CA LYS A 14 -7.65 15.43 -20.07
C LYS A 14 -7.56 14.07 -20.74
N TYR A 15 -6.49 13.80 -21.47
CA TYR A 15 -6.21 12.49 -22.07
C TYR A 15 -6.14 11.36 -21.04
N LEU A 16 -5.44 11.56 -19.91
CA LEU A 16 -5.39 10.54 -18.86
C LEU A 16 -6.77 10.26 -18.23
N ILE A 17 -7.63 11.28 -18.16
CA ILE A 17 -9.00 11.13 -17.67
C ILE A 17 -9.85 10.33 -18.69
N SER A 18 -9.73 10.62 -19.99
CA SER A 18 -10.43 9.85 -21.03
C SER A 18 -9.95 8.40 -21.12
N GLU A 19 -8.70 8.13 -20.76
CA GLU A 19 -8.12 6.79 -20.61
C GLU A 19 -8.49 6.10 -19.27
N GLU A 20 -9.49 6.63 -18.56
CA GLU A 20 -10.02 6.13 -17.30
C GLU A 20 -8.96 5.92 -16.20
N LYS A 21 -7.87 6.71 -16.22
CA LYS A 21 -6.85 6.62 -15.18
C LYS A 21 -7.42 7.12 -13.86
N ALA A 22 -7.10 6.39 -12.79
CA ALA A 22 -7.52 6.78 -11.45
C ALA A 22 -7.01 8.19 -11.09
N PRO A 23 -7.79 9.04 -10.38
CA PRO A 23 -7.42 10.43 -10.09
C PRO A 23 -6.02 10.59 -9.46
N ALA A 24 -5.67 9.72 -8.50
CA ALA A 24 -4.35 9.74 -7.87
C ALA A 24 -3.20 9.42 -8.85
N THR A 25 -3.47 8.67 -9.92
CA THR A 25 -2.50 8.38 -10.98
C THR A 25 -2.33 9.59 -11.88
N VAL A 26 -3.43 10.26 -12.24
CA VAL A 26 -3.43 11.52 -12.99
C VAL A 26 -2.60 12.57 -12.25
N GLU A 27 -2.91 12.85 -10.98
CA GLU A 27 -2.19 13.84 -10.18
C GLU A 27 -0.69 13.52 -10.06
N LYS A 28 -0.35 12.25 -9.84
CA LYS A 28 1.05 11.83 -9.80
C LYS A 28 1.75 12.10 -11.13
N TYR A 29 1.15 11.70 -12.25
CA TYR A 29 1.76 11.84 -13.58
C TYR A 29 1.98 13.33 -13.90
N ILE A 30 0.98 14.17 -13.66
CA ILE A 30 1.08 15.61 -13.88
C ILE A 30 2.16 16.23 -12.98
N ARG A 31 2.23 15.84 -11.70
CA ARG A 31 3.26 16.32 -10.79
C ARG A 31 4.67 15.93 -11.25
N ASP A 32 4.85 14.70 -11.70
CA ASP A 32 6.15 14.21 -12.19
C ASP A 32 6.57 14.95 -13.47
N ILE A 33 5.63 15.22 -14.39
CA ILE A 33 5.88 15.99 -15.62
C ILE A 33 6.22 17.45 -15.31
N ARG A 34 5.48 18.10 -14.41
CA ARG A 34 5.81 19.46 -13.95
C ARG A 34 7.16 19.52 -13.24
N ALA A 35 7.55 18.46 -12.53
CA ALA A 35 8.88 18.38 -11.93
C ALA A 35 9.99 18.27 -12.98
N PHE A 36 9.76 17.48 -14.04
CA PHE A 36 10.69 17.41 -15.18
C PHE A 36 10.77 18.73 -15.95
N ALA A 37 9.63 19.35 -16.27
CA ALA A 37 9.58 20.64 -16.97
C ALA A 37 10.33 21.74 -16.19
N ARG A 38 10.13 21.81 -14.86
CA ARG A 38 10.88 22.75 -14.01
C ARG A 38 12.38 22.48 -13.97
N TRP A 39 12.79 21.20 -13.97
CA TRP A 39 14.21 20.84 -14.00
C TRP A 39 14.85 21.16 -15.35
N LEU A 40 14.11 20.99 -16.44
CA LEU A 40 14.56 21.24 -17.80
C LEU A 40 14.75 22.75 -18.07
N GLY A 41 13.88 23.59 -17.50
CA GLY A 41 13.90 25.03 -17.72
C GLY A 41 13.55 25.39 -19.17
N GLU A 42 14.38 26.22 -19.80
CA GLU A 42 14.21 26.66 -21.19
C GLU A 42 14.88 25.73 -22.22
N LYS A 43 15.54 24.66 -21.75
CA LYS A 43 16.22 23.71 -22.64
C LYS A 43 15.21 22.90 -23.46
N GLU A 44 15.61 22.49 -24.65
CA GLU A 44 14.84 21.54 -25.43
C GLU A 44 14.82 20.16 -24.76
N TRP A 45 13.65 19.54 -24.73
CA TRP A 45 13.49 18.14 -24.32
C TRP A 45 13.83 17.16 -25.44
N ASP A 46 15.08 16.73 -25.47
CA ASP A 46 15.55 15.65 -26.33
C ASP A 46 15.85 14.38 -25.53
N LYS A 47 16.39 13.36 -26.20
CA LYS A 47 16.73 12.09 -25.57
C LYS A 47 17.77 12.26 -24.46
N GLU A 48 18.73 13.13 -24.69
CA GLU A 48 19.86 13.37 -23.80
C GLU A 48 19.40 14.04 -22.51
N ALA A 49 18.54 15.07 -22.59
CA ALA A 49 17.92 15.71 -21.45
C ALA A 49 17.15 14.73 -20.56
N VAL A 50 16.43 13.76 -21.15
CA VAL A 50 15.71 12.72 -20.38
C VAL A 50 16.69 11.77 -19.68
N LEU A 51 17.81 11.41 -20.32
CA LEU A 51 18.85 10.59 -19.72
C LEU A 51 19.55 11.32 -18.57
N GLN A 52 19.85 12.60 -18.74
CA GLN A 52 20.43 13.45 -17.69
C GLN A 52 19.48 13.59 -16.50
N TYR A 53 18.18 13.79 -16.74
CA TYR A 53 17.19 13.83 -15.67
C TYR A 53 17.09 12.49 -14.93
N LYS A 54 17.14 11.38 -15.66
CA LYS A 54 17.19 10.04 -15.05
C LYS A 54 18.41 9.89 -14.14
N SER A 55 19.60 10.29 -14.59
CA SER A 55 20.82 10.27 -13.77
C SER A 55 20.70 11.18 -12.55
N PHE A 56 20.15 12.38 -12.72
CA PHE A 56 19.85 13.32 -11.62
C PHE A 56 18.94 12.70 -10.55
N LEU A 57 17.91 11.94 -10.95
CA LEU A 57 17.01 11.23 -10.05
C LEU A 57 17.68 10.06 -9.35
N CYS A 58 18.56 9.32 -10.03
CA CYS A 58 19.29 8.18 -9.44
C CYS A 58 20.13 8.59 -8.22
N GLY A 59 20.69 9.81 -8.21
CA GLY A 59 21.45 10.34 -7.08
C GLY A 59 20.60 10.81 -5.89
N ARG A 60 19.25 10.85 -6.01
CA ARG A 60 18.37 11.48 -5.01
C ARG A 60 17.20 10.61 -4.54
N ALA A 61 16.87 9.57 -5.28
CA ALA A 61 15.69 8.76 -5.03
C ALA A 61 15.97 7.28 -5.15
N SER A 62 15.15 6.47 -4.48
CA SER A 62 15.24 5.01 -4.61
C SER A 62 14.98 4.57 -6.06
N PRO A 63 15.56 3.45 -6.52
CA PRO A 63 15.33 2.95 -7.88
C PRO A 63 13.84 2.75 -8.23
N ALA A 64 13.01 2.36 -7.25
CA ALA A 64 11.57 2.24 -7.41
C ALA A 64 10.89 3.60 -7.66
N SER A 65 11.31 4.65 -6.94
CA SER A 65 10.85 6.01 -7.15
C SER A 65 11.27 6.54 -8.53
N VAL A 66 12.51 6.28 -8.95
CA VAL A 66 13.01 6.67 -10.28
C VAL A 66 12.18 5.99 -11.37
N ASN A 67 11.97 4.67 -11.28
CA ASN A 67 11.16 3.92 -12.25
C ASN A 67 9.71 4.41 -12.31
N SER A 68 9.16 4.82 -11.17
CA SER A 68 7.83 5.41 -11.07
C SER A 68 7.73 6.75 -11.80
N VAL A 69 8.76 7.60 -11.77
CA VAL A 69 8.82 8.86 -12.54
C VAL A 69 9.03 8.57 -14.03
N ILE A 70 9.95 7.65 -14.38
CA ILE A 70 10.19 7.21 -15.76
C ILE A 70 8.90 6.71 -16.40
N SER A 71 8.06 5.97 -15.66
CA SER A 71 6.76 5.51 -16.17
C SER A 71 5.82 6.68 -16.51
N SER A 72 5.78 7.72 -15.69
CA SER A 72 4.99 8.93 -15.95
C SER A 72 5.48 9.65 -17.22
N LEU A 73 6.80 9.82 -17.34
CA LEU A 73 7.43 10.49 -18.49
C LEU A 73 7.26 9.70 -19.79
N ASN A 74 7.51 8.40 -19.78
CA ASN A 74 7.36 7.55 -20.95
C ASN A 74 5.91 7.54 -21.48
N SER A 75 4.93 7.60 -20.57
CA SER A 75 3.51 7.74 -20.91
C SER A 75 3.20 9.11 -21.52
N PHE A 76 3.84 10.17 -21.04
CA PHE A 76 3.69 11.52 -21.60
C PHE A 76 4.30 11.63 -23.01
N PHE A 77 5.51 11.08 -23.20
CA PHE A 77 6.16 11.05 -24.51
C PHE A 77 5.40 10.19 -25.52
N ALA A 78 4.76 9.11 -25.06
CA ALA A 78 3.85 8.32 -25.89
C ALA A 78 2.70 9.17 -26.44
N TYR A 79 2.04 9.91 -25.55
CA TYR A 79 0.93 10.78 -25.90
C TYR A 79 1.36 11.90 -26.85
N GLY A 80 2.52 12.51 -26.59
CA GLY A 80 3.07 13.58 -27.43
C GLY A 80 3.64 13.12 -28.78
N GLY A 81 3.45 11.85 -29.17
CA GLY A 81 3.94 11.30 -30.44
C GLY A 81 5.47 11.19 -30.52
N ARG A 82 6.16 11.12 -29.38
CA ARG A 82 7.62 11.08 -29.26
C ARG A 82 8.16 9.83 -28.54
N PRO A 83 7.81 8.61 -28.99
CA PRO A 83 8.23 7.37 -28.33
C PRO A 83 9.76 7.19 -28.27
N GLU A 84 10.51 7.82 -29.17
CA GLU A 84 11.98 7.86 -29.20
C GLU A 84 12.59 8.45 -27.92
N LEU A 85 11.88 9.35 -27.23
CA LEU A 85 12.32 9.94 -25.97
C LEU A 85 12.25 8.97 -24.79
N ARG A 86 11.48 7.87 -24.88
CA ARG A 86 11.25 6.93 -23.77
C ARG A 86 12.53 6.27 -23.26
N VAL A 87 12.79 6.35 -21.96
CA VAL A 87 13.98 5.71 -21.36
C VAL A 87 13.63 4.41 -20.66
N ARG A 88 14.57 3.46 -20.67
CA ARG A 88 14.40 2.18 -19.97
C ARG A 88 14.36 2.41 -18.46
N ALA A 89 13.48 1.67 -17.79
CA ALA A 89 13.48 1.58 -16.34
C ALA A 89 14.82 1.01 -15.83
N LEU A 90 15.24 1.42 -14.65
CA LEU A 90 16.34 0.82 -13.93
C LEU A 90 16.01 -0.65 -13.64
N LYS A 91 16.95 -1.55 -13.93
CA LYS A 91 16.88 -2.93 -13.50
C LYS A 91 17.14 -2.97 -11.99
N VAL A 92 16.12 -3.31 -11.22
CA VAL A 92 16.24 -3.47 -9.77
C VAL A 92 16.17 -4.94 -9.46
N GLN A 93 17.29 -5.51 -9.01
CA GLN A 93 17.27 -6.87 -8.48
C GLN A 93 16.42 -6.84 -7.21
N ARG A 94 15.33 -7.61 -7.20
CA ARG A 94 14.47 -7.71 -6.02
C ARG A 94 15.26 -8.44 -4.95
N GLN A 95 15.43 -7.81 -3.79
CA GLN A 95 16.00 -8.47 -2.63
C GLN A 95 15.07 -9.62 -2.22
N VAL A 96 15.63 -10.83 -2.19
CA VAL A 96 14.94 -12.08 -1.81
C VAL A 96 14.73 -12.15 -0.30
N PHE A 97 15.36 -11.26 0.47
CA PHE A 97 15.34 -11.24 1.93
C PHE A 97 14.82 -9.89 2.43
N SER A 98 13.84 -9.92 3.33
CA SER A 98 13.32 -8.72 3.97
C SER A 98 14.21 -8.35 5.14
N LYS A 99 14.49 -7.06 5.32
CA LYS A 99 15.07 -6.58 6.57
C LYS A 99 13.99 -6.67 7.66
N GLU A 100 14.07 -7.68 8.52
CA GLU A 100 13.14 -7.93 9.64
C GLU A 100 12.87 -6.68 10.50
N GLU A 101 13.84 -5.76 10.55
CA GLU A 101 13.77 -4.46 11.21
C GLU A 101 12.55 -3.60 10.82
N ARG A 102 11.94 -3.83 9.65
CA ARG A 102 10.81 -3.04 9.16
C ARG A 102 9.45 -3.71 9.36
N GLU A 103 9.43 -4.97 9.78
CA GLU A 103 8.20 -5.75 9.86
C GLU A 103 7.65 -5.82 11.30
N LEU A 104 6.32 -5.75 11.39
CA LEU A 104 5.61 -5.86 12.66
C LEU A 104 5.46 -7.35 13.02
N SER A 105 5.96 -7.74 14.18
CA SER A 105 5.77 -9.07 14.74
C SER A 105 4.41 -9.22 15.43
N LYS A 106 3.97 -10.47 15.64
CA LYS A 106 2.76 -10.77 16.43
C LYS A 106 2.86 -10.19 17.85
N ALA A 107 4.01 -10.32 18.50
CA ALA A 107 4.22 -9.77 19.84
C ALA A 107 4.14 -8.23 19.87
N GLU A 108 4.71 -7.54 18.89
CA GLU A 108 4.57 -6.07 18.77
C GLU A 108 3.12 -5.65 18.50
N TYR A 109 2.39 -6.40 17.69
CA TYR A 109 0.96 -6.17 17.45
C TYR A 109 0.12 -6.32 18.72
N GLU A 110 0.32 -7.37 19.51
CA GLU A 110 -0.36 -7.54 20.80
C GLU A 110 -0.07 -6.38 21.77
N ARG A 111 1.18 -5.89 21.80
CA ARG A 111 1.51 -4.69 22.59
C ARG A 111 0.79 -3.44 22.11
N LEU A 112 0.65 -3.25 20.79
CA LEU A 112 -0.15 -2.15 20.24
C LEU A 112 -1.62 -2.26 20.65
N LEU A 113 -2.22 -3.44 20.55
CA LEU A 113 -3.60 -3.67 21.00
C LEU A 113 -3.76 -3.37 22.50
N LYS A 114 -2.85 -3.88 23.34
CA LYS A 114 -2.87 -3.62 24.79
C LYS A 114 -2.76 -2.12 25.10
N ALA A 115 -1.84 -1.42 24.44
CA ALA A 115 -1.68 0.03 24.62
C ALA A 115 -2.95 0.80 24.18
N ALA A 116 -3.60 0.39 23.08
CA ALA A 116 -4.84 1.03 22.63
C ALA A 116 -5.95 0.86 23.67
N LYS A 117 -6.07 -0.33 24.27
CA LYS A 117 -7.04 -0.62 25.32
C LYS A 117 -6.76 0.18 26.60
N GLN A 118 -5.50 0.27 27.02
CA GLN A 118 -5.08 1.06 28.21
C GLN A 118 -5.34 2.56 28.04
N LYS A 119 -5.25 3.08 26.81
CA LYS A 119 -5.58 4.48 26.50
C LYS A 119 -7.07 4.71 26.20
N HIS A 120 -7.94 3.72 26.45
CA HIS A 120 -9.37 3.76 26.13
C HIS A 120 -9.66 4.12 24.67
N ASN A 121 -8.74 3.80 23.74
CA ASN A 121 -8.89 4.07 22.32
C ASN A 121 -9.48 2.85 21.60
N GLU A 122 -10.74 2.55 21.90
CA GLU A 122 -11.45 1.39 21.33
C GLU A 122 -11.55 1.47 19.81
N ARG A 123 -11.73 2.67 19.24
CA ARG A 123 -11.76 2.86 17.78
C ARG A 123 -10.48 2.36 17.13
N LEU A 124 -9.31 2.79 17.63
CA LEU A 124 -8.02 2.37 17.06
C LEU A 124 -7.76 0.88 17.28
N TYR A 125 -8.11 0.35 18.46
CA TYR A 125 -8.04 -1.08 18.74
C TYR A 125 -8.82 -1.90 17.71
N LEU A 126 -10.06 -1.50 17.41
CA LEU A 126 -10.92 -2.18 16.44
C LEU A 126 -10.46 -1.98 14.99
N VAL A 127 -9.92 -0.81 14.64
CA VAL A 127 -9.30 -0.58 13.32
C VAL A 127 -8.11 -1.54 13.11
N MET A 128 -7.20 -1.63 14.08
CA MET A 128 -6.04 -2.53 13.99
C MET A 128 -6.48 -4.00 13.92
N SER A 129 -7.47 -4.38 14.73
CA SER A 129 -8.07 -5.73 14.74
C SER A 129 -8.71 -6.07 13.39
N THR A 130 -9.47 -5.14 12.81
CA THR A 130 -10.14 -5.34 11.52
C THR A 130 -9.12 -5.56 10.41
N ILE A 131 -8.11 -4.70 10.29
CA ILE A 131 -7.09 -4.81 9.23
C ILE A 131 -6.28 -6.10 9.40
N CYS A 132 -5.86 -6.43 10.62
CA CYS A 132 -4.99 -7.57 10.88
C CYS A 132 -5.71 -8.92 10.81
N SER A 133 -7.03 -8.97 10.94
CA SER A 133 -7.82 -10.21 10.84
C SER A 133 -8.41 -10.47 9.45
N THR A 134 -8.56 -9.44 8.63
CA THR A 134 -9.17 -9.55 7.29
C THR A 134 -8.17 -9.33 6.16
N GLY A 135 -6.99 -8.77 6.46
CA GLY A 135 -5.97 -8.47 5.47
C GLY A 135 -6.33 -7.36 4.49
N ILE A 136 -7.39 -6.57 4.72
CA ILE A 136 -7.80 -5.49 3.81
C ILE A 136 -6.78 -4.35 3.73
N ARG A 137 -6.82 -3.57 2.64
CA ARG A 137 -6.07 -2.30 2.56
C ARG A 137 -6.81 -1.24 3.37
N VAL A 138 -6.08 -0.24 3.86
CA VAL A 138 -6.69 0.89 4.56
C VAL A 138 -7.75 1.61 3.72
N SER A 139 -7.50 1.78 2.42
CA SER A 139 -8.46 2.39 1.50
C SER A 139 -9.79 1.64 1.44
N GLU A 140 -9.77 0.33 1.73
CA GLU A 140 -10.92 -0.57 1.71
C GLU A 140 -11.64 -0.61 3.07
N LEU A 141 -11.07 -0.04 4.14
CA LEU A 141 -11.67 -0.02 5.47
C LEU A 141 -13.05 0.68 5.47
N ARG A 142 -13.25 1.65 4.57
CA ARG A 142 -14.54 2.33 4.37
C ARG A 142 -15.68 1.40 3.96
N SER A 143 -15.35 0.24 3.38
CA SER A 143 -16.32 -0.79 2.98
C SER A 143 -16.74 -1.68 4.14
N ILE A 144 -16.09 -1.56 5.30
CA ILE A 144 -16.53 -2.21 6.54
C ILE A 144 -17.64 -1.34 7.13
N THR A 145 -18.87 -1.64 6.76
CA THR A 145 -20.07 -0.92 7.18
C THR A 145 -20.89 -1.71 8.19
N ALA A 146 -21.86 -1.06 8.85
CA ALA A 146 -22.79 -1.74 9.76
C ALA A 146 -23.56 -2.88 9.05
N GLU A 147 -23.91 -2.69 7.78
CA GLU A 147 -24.52 -3.71 6.92
C GLU A 147 -23.55 -4.89 6.70
N ALA A 148 -22.29 -4.61 6.40
CA ALA A 148 -21.27 -5.64 6.20
C ALA A 148 -21.03 -6.47 7.47
N VAL A 149 -20.99 -5.81 8.64
CA VAL A 149 -20.87 -6.46 9.95
C VAL A 149 -22.05 -7.39 10.21
N ARG A 150 -23.29 -6.92 9.97
CA ARG A 150 -24.49 -7.76 10.12
C ARG A 150 -24.51 -8.96 9.18
N ARG A 151 -23.96 -8.82 7.97
CA ARG A 151 -23.87 -9.89 6.97
C ARG A 151 -22.67 -10.83 7.18
N GLY A 152 -21.72 -10.49 8.06
CA GLY A 152 -20.46 -11.23 8.22
C GLY A 152 -19.51 -11.13 7.02
N ARG A 153 -19.76 -10.22 6.06
CA ARG A 153 -18.95 -10.05 4.85
C ARG A 153 -19.06 -8.64 4.29
N ALA A 154 -17.95 -8.13 3.75
CA ALA A 154 -17.87 -6.86 3.06
C ALA A 154 -17.59 -7.06 1.56
N GLU A 155 -18.26 -6.27 0.72
CA GLU A 155 -17.94 -6.19 -0.70
C GLU A 155 -16.99 -5.01 -0.94
N ILE A 156 -15.80 -5.33 -1.44
CA ILE A 156 -14.76 -4.34 -1.74
C ILE A 156 -14.74 -4.12 -3.25
N ARG A 157 -14.97 -2.88 -3.66
CA ARG A 157 -14.84 -2.43 -5.05
C ARG A 157 -13.54 -1.66 -5.22
N CYS A 158 -12.67 -2.12 -6.10
CA CYS A 158 -11.39 -1.46 -6.41
C CYS A 158 -11.10 -1.58 -7.91
N LYS A 159 -11.05 -0.43 -8.62
CA LYS A 159 -10.61 -0.34 -10.03
C LYS A 159 -11.31 -1.36 -10.94
N GLY A 160 -12.64 -1.39 -10.92
CA GLY A 160 -13.45 -2.32 -11.73
C GLY A 160 -13.50 -3.76 -11.22
N LYS A 161 -12.80 -4.10 -10.13
CA LYS A 161 -12.86 -5.43 -9.50
C LYS A 161 -13.67 -5.39 -8.22
N CYS A 162 -14.60 -6.34 -8.10
CA CYS A 162 -15.33 -6.62 -6.87
C CYS A 162 -14.77 -7.87 -6.22
N ARG A 163 -14.52 -7.83 -4.91
CA ARG A 163 -14.15 -9.02 -4.13
C ARG A 163 -14.89 -9.02 -2.80
N THR A 164 -15.26 -10.20 -2.34
CA THR A 164 -15.86 -10.39 -1.02
C THR A 164 -14.76 -10.66 0.01
N VAL A 165 -14.86 -9.98 1.15
CA VAL A 165 -14.02 -10.25 2.32
C VAL A 165 -14.91 -10.70 3.47
N PHE A 166 -14.65 -11.89 3.99
CA PHE A 166 -15.35 -12.43 5.14
C PHE A 166 -14.80 -11.83 6.43
N LEU A 167 -15.71 -11.53 7.35
CA LEU A 167 -15.42 -10.97 8.66
C LEU A 167 -15.54 -12.09 9.70
N PRO A 168 -14.50 -12.37 10.50
CA PRO A 168 -14.61 -13.39 11.55
C PRO A 168 -15.73 -13.07 12.54
N ASP A 169 -16.45 -14.08 13.04
CA ASP A 169 -17.60 -13.87 13.94
C ASP A 169 -17.23 -13.08 15.20
N ALA A 170 -16.05 -13.35 15.76
CA ALA A 170 -15.53 -12.61 16.91
C ALA A 170 -15.37 -11.12 16.59
N LEU A 171 -14.86 -10.79 15.40
CA LEU A 171 -14.76 -9.41 14.93
C LEU A 171 -16.15 -8.81 14.76
N CYS A 172 -17.10 -9.51 14.14
CA CYS A 172 -18.47 -9.02 13.98
C CYS A 172 -19.13 -8.69 15.31
N ARG A 173 -18.96 -9.53 16.34
CA ARG A 173 -19.47 -9.26 17.70
C ARG A 173 -18.87 -7.99 18.29
N MET A 174 -17.55 -7.82 18.17
CA MET A 174 -16.84 -6.64 18.68
C MET A 174 -17.29 -5.36 17.96
N LEU A 175 -17.39 -5.39 16.63
CA LEU A 175 -17.84 -4.25 15.83
C LEU A 175 -19.32 -3.93 16.07
N SER A 176 -20.16 -4.95 16.28
CA SER A 176 -21.59 -4.76 16.59
C SER A 176 -21.78 -4.07 17.94
N ARG A 177 -20.97 -4.42 18.96
CA ARG A 177 -20.97 -3.71 20.24
C ARG A 177 -20.58 -2.24 20.05
N TYR A 178 -19.47 -2.00 19.36
CA TYR A 178 -19.00 -0.65 19.07
C TYR A 178 -20.04 0.19 18.32
N LEU A 179 -20.70 -0.37 17.30
CA LEU A 179 -21.76 0.32 16.55
C LEU A 179 -22.94 0.74 17.45
N ARG A 180 -23.34 -0.11 18.41
CA ARG A 180 -24.41 0.20 19.37
C ARG A 180 -24.01 1.36 20.29
N GLU A 181 -22.80 1.33 20.82
CA GLU A 181 -22.25 2.40 21.69
C GLU A 181 -22.17 3.73 20.93
N GLN A 182 -21.77 3.69 19.65
CA GLN A 182 -21.74 4.87 18.77
C GLN A 182 -23.12 5.25 18.21
N LYS A 183 -24.20 4.55 18.60
CA LYS A 183 -25.58 4.71 18.10
C LYS A 183 -25.68 4.74 16.56
N ARG A 184 -24.82 4.00 15.87
CA ARG A 184 -24.70 3.97 14.41
C ARG A 184 -25.37 2.73 13.84
N LYS A 185 -26.45 2.93 13.07
CA LYS A 185 -27.23 1.83 12.46
C LYS A 185 -26.81 1.49 11.02
N SER A 186 -26.15 2.41 10.33
CA SER A 186 -25.79 2.28 8.91
C SER A 186 -24.46 2.94 8.56
N GLY A 187 -23.92 2.54 7.40
CA GLY A 187 -22.71 3.13 6.83
C GLY A 187 -21.41 2.68 7.49
N PRO A 188 -20.27 3.34 7.17
CA PRO A 188 -18.94 2.94 7.63
C PRO A 188 -18.83 2.85 9.14
N VAL A 189 -18.24 1.76 9.65
CA VAL A 189 -18.05 1.54 11.10
C VAL A 189 -17.09 2.59 11.68
N PHE A 190 -16.03 2.92 10.94
CA PHE A 190 -14.97 3.81 11.40
C PHE A 190 -15.03 5.16 10.72
N VAL A 191 -15.40 6.18 11.49
CA VAL A 191 -15.52 7.57 11.03
C VAL A 191 -14.70 8.54 11.90
N THR A 192 -14.42 9.71 11.34
CA THR A 192 -13.89 10.88 12.04
C THR A 192 -14.99 11.52 12.90
N LYS A 193 -14.62 12.51 13.72
CA LYS A 193 -15.60 13.28 14.53
C LYS A 193 -16.69 13.93 13.66
N ASN A 194 -16.34 14.29 12.42
CA ASN A 194 -17.26 14.93 11.47
C ASN A 194 -18.06 13.91 10.65
N GLY A 195 -18.00 12.62 10.99
CA GLY A 195 -18.76 11.57 10.30
C GLY A 195 -18.14 11.05 9.00
N ASN A 196 -17.04 11.63 8.53
CA ASN A 196 -16.34 11.16 7.33
C ASN A 196 -15.60 9.83 7.59
N PRO A 197 -15.53 8.90 6.62
CA PRO A 197 -14.76 7.67 6.77
C PRO A 197 -13.30 7.96 7.13
N LEU A 198 -12.70 7.13 8.00
CA LEU A 198 -11.27 7.28 8.32
C LEU A 198 -10.40 7.09 7.07
N ASP A 199 -9.41 7.95 6.93
CA ASP A 199 -8.39 7.82 5.90
C ASP A 199 -7.08 7.25 6.44
N ARG A 200 -6.13 7.03 5.52
CA ARG A 200 -4.80 6.51 5.86
C ARG A 200 -4.03 7.43 6.80
N SER A 201 -4.16 8.75 6.65
CA SER A 201 -3.44 9.74 7.44
C SER A 201 -3.95 9.76 8.88
N ASN A 202 -5.27 9.68 9.08
CA ASN A 202 -5.88 9.57 10.41
C ASN A 202 -5.34 8.35 11.15
N ILE A 203 -5.43 7.17 10.52
CA ILE A 203 -5.04 5.90 11.15
C ILE A 203 -3.54 5.88 11.39
N TRP A 204 -2.73 6.36 10.44
CA TRP A 204 -1.28 6.41 10.62
C TRP A 204 -0.87 7.32 11.78
N SER A 205 -1.46 8.51 11.87
CA SER A 205 -1.21 9.44 12.97
C SER A 205 -1.62 8.84 14.32
N ASP A 206 -2.80 8.22 14.40
CA ASP A 206 -3.32 7.56 15.60
C ASP A 206 -2.38 6.41 16.05
N MET A 207 -1.93 5.56 15.13
CA MET A 207 -0.98 4.48 15.41
C MET A 207 0.39 5.03 15.86
N LYS A 208 0.87 6.12 15.24
CA LYS A 208 2.14 6.76 15.60
C LYS A 208 2.13 7.33 17.01
N ARG A 209 1.03 7.94 17.45
CA ARG A 209 0.90 8.39 18.85
C ARG A 209 0.88 7.23 19.84
N LEU A 210 0.40 6.06 19.40
CA LEU A 210 0.30 4.86 20.25
C LEU A 210 1.63 4.11 20.43
N CYS A 211 2.48 4.11 19.41
CA CYS A 211 3.64 3.20 19.37
C CYS A 211 4.65 3.39 20.51
N ARG A 212 4.85 4.62 21.00
CA ARG A 212 5.75 4.91 22.13
C ARG A 212 5.27 4.20 23.39
N SER A 213 3.99 4.34 23.73
CA SER A 213 3.39 3.64 24.88
C SER A 213 3.35 2.11 24.71
N ALA A 214 3.40 1.61 23.48
CA ALA A 214 3.43 0.17 23.20
C ALA A 214 4.86 -0.43 23.20
N GLY A 215 5.91 0.40 23.32
CA GLY A 215 7.29 -0.06 23.16
C GLY A 215 7.53 -0.72 21.79
N VAL A 216 6.99 -0.10 20.73
CA VAL A 216 7.15 -0.57 19.35
C VAL A 216 7.85 0.49 18.53
N ASN A 217 8.89 0.09 17.78
CA ASN A 217 9.66 1.00 16.96
C ASN A 217 8.76 1.75 15.97
N GLU A 218 8.83 3.09 16.01
CA GLU A 218 8.07 3.98 15.14
C GLU A 218 8.17 3.61 13.66
N LYS A 219 9.34 3.14 13.19
CA LYS A 219 9.57 2.78 11.79
C LYS A 219 8.69 1.61 11.31
N LYS A 220 8.22 0.75 12.22
CA LYS A 220 7.33 -0.39 11.94
C LYS A 220 5.85 -0.02 12.00
N VAL A 221 5.50 1.11 12.61
CA VAL A 221 4.11 1.44 12.92
C VAL A 221 3.49 2.28 11.79
N PHE A 222 2.92 1.56 10.83
CA PHE A 222 2.11 2.11 9.76
C PHE A 222 1.08 1.07 9.29
N PRO A 223 -0.09 1.49 8.77
CA PRO A 223 -1.21 0.57 8.57
C PRO A 223 -0.93 -0.60 7.61
N HIS A 224 -0.05 -0.42 6.63
CA HIS A 224 0.29 -1.49 5.70
C HIS A 224 0.99 -2.66 6.42
N ASN A 225 1.74 -2.39 7.50
CA ASN A 225 2.44 -3.43 8.24
C ASN A 225 1.48 -4.40 8.97
N LEU A 226 0.26 -3.96 9.31
CA LEU A 226 -0.79 -4.84 9.84
C LEU A 226 -1.24 -5.86 8.79
N ARG A 227 -1.41 -5.43 7.53
CA ARG A 227 -1.71 -6.33 6.42
C ARG A 227 -0.55 -7.27 6.10
N HIS A 228 0.70 -6.80 6.22
CA HIS A 228 1.88 -7.67 6.12
C HIS A 228 1.86 -8.77 7.19
N LEU A 229 1.58 -8.40 8.45
CA LEU A 229 1.48 -9.36 9.55
C LEU A 229 0.38 -10.41 9.28
N PHE A 230 -0.80 -9.99 8.82
CA PHE A 230 -1.84 -10.91 8.38
C PHE A 230 -1.32 -11.87 7.30
N ALA A 231 -0.74 -11.33 6.24
CA ALA A 231 -0.29 -12.11 5.09
C ALA A 231 0.77 -13.16 5.45
N ARG A 232 1.77 -12.76 6.25
CA ARG A 232 2.82 -13.66 6.75
C ARG A 232 2.26 -14.74 7.67
N THR A 233 1.35 -14.36 8.58
CA THR A 233 0.71 -15.29 9.51
C THR A 233 -0.12 -16.32 8.74
N PHE A 234 -0.96 -15.86 7.82
CA PHE A 234 -1.77 -16.72 6.96
C PHE A 234 -0.90 -17.66 6.12
N TYR A 235 0.15 -17.14 5.50
CA TYR A 235 1.08 -17.96 4.70
C TYR A 235 1.79 -19.02 5.54
N THR A 236 2.19 -18.67 6.78
CA THR A 236 2.85 -19.61 7.68
C THR A 236 1.97 -20.83 8.00
N ILE A 237 0.65 -20.62 8.08
CA ILE A 237 -0.33 -21.68 8.37
C ILE A 237 -0.69 -22.47 7.11
N GLN A 238 -1.03 -21.78 6.00
CA GLN A 238 -1.63 -22.41 4.82
C GLN A 238 -0.61 -22.83 3.75
N LYS A 239 0.59 -22.23 3.76
CA LYS A 239 1.67 -22.46 2.77
C LYS A 239 1.24 -22.37 1.29
N ASN A 240 0.15 -21.67 1.00
CA ASN A 240 -0.38 -21.49 -0.36
C ASN A 240 -0.43 -20.01 -0.74
N ILE A 241 0.50 -19.59 -1.60
CA ILE A 241 0.64 -18.21 -2.05
C ILE A 241 -0.49 -17.76 -2.98
N VAL A 242 -1.09 -18.68 -3.74
CA VAL A 242 -2.19 -18.38 -4.68
C VAL A 242 -3.43 -18.01 -3.88
N ARG A 243 -3.83 -18.86 -2.92
CA ARG A 243 -4.94 -18.56 -2.01
C ARG A 243 -4.73 -17.26 -1.24
N LEU A 244 -3.50 -16.98 -0.80
CA LEU A 244 -3.18 -15.71 -0.16
C LEU A 244 -3.37 -14.52 -1.11
N ALA A 245 -2.99 -14.65 -2.39
CA ALA A 245 -3.19 -13.61 -3.39
C ALA A 245 -4.68 -13.33 -3.61
N ASP A 246 -5.52 -14.36 -3.66
CA ASP A 246 -6.98 -14.24 -3.81
C ASP A 246 -7.61 -13.52 -2.61
N ILE A 247 -7.27 -13.96 -1.39
CA ILE A 247 -7.75 -13.35 -0.14
C ILE A 247 -7.31 -11.88 -0.02
N LEU A 248 -6.11 -11.56 -0.50
CA LEU A 248 -5.60 -10.18 -0.51
C LEU A 248 -6.08 -9.36 -1.72
N GLY A 249 -6.73 -9.99 -2.72
CA GLY A 249 -7.21 -9.30 -3.91
C GLY A 249 -6.06 -8.72 -4.72
N HIS A 250 -5.03 -9.55 -4.93
CA HIS A 250 -3.86 -9.20 -5.73
C HIS A 250 -4.08 -9.68 -7.16
N SER A 251 -4.06 -8.75 -8.13
CA SER A 251 -4.15 -9.08 -9.56
C SER A 251 -2.97 -9.92 -10.09
N SER A 252 -1.90 -10.06 -9.30
CA SER A 252 -0.74 -10.87 -9.65
C SER A 252 -0.13 -11.47 -8.40
N VAL A 253 0.19 -12.77 -8.46
CA VAL A 253 0.93 -13.50 -7.41
C VAL A 253 2.28 -12.84 -7.12
N ASN A 254 2.88 -12.14 -8.10
CA ASN A 254 4.13 -11.41 -7.90
C ASN A 254 4.04 -10.30 -6.84
N THR A 255 2.85 -9.74 -6.62
CA THR A 255 2.60 -8.78 -5.53
C THR A 255 2.53 -9.47 -4.17
N THR A 256 2.19 -10.76 -4.15
CA THR A 256 2.09 -11.59 -2.94
C THR A 256 3.42 -12.22 -2.54
N ARG A 257 4.36 -12.41 -3.50
CA ARG A 257 5.72 -12.93 -3.24
C ARG A 257 6.52 -12.12 -2.21
N ILE A 258 6.18 -10.84 -2.00
CA ILE A 258 6.80 -10.03 -0.94
C ILE A 258 6.51 -10.59 0.47
N TYR A 259 5.50 -11.43 0.64
CA TYR A 259 5.14 -12.07 1.92
C TYR A 259 5.75 -13.46 2.09
N THR A 260 6.34 -14.03 1.04
CA THR A 260 7.09 -15.29 1.12
C THR A 260 8.57 -15.06 1.43
N THR A 261 8.96 -13.79 1.54
CA THR A 261 10.30 -13.36 1.92
C THR A 261 10.57 -13.83 3.36
N GLU A 262 11.48 -14.77 3.52
CA GLU A 262 11.97 -15.21 4.82
C GLU A 262 13.25 -14.45 5.16
N SER A 263 13.63 -14.38 6.43
CA SER A 263 14.96 -13.90 6.77
C SER A 263 16.02 -14.88 6.27
N GLY A 264 17.19 -14.36 5.92
CA GLY A 264 18.30 -15.19 5.45
C GLY A 264 18.69 -16.28 6.45
N GLU A 265 18.43 -16.07 7.74
CA GLU A 265 18.67 -17.06 8.79
C GLU A 265 17.68 -18.23 8.76
N ILE A 266 16.37 -17.96 8.60
CA ILE A 266 15.36 -19.02 8.42
C ILE A 266 15.65 -19.80 7.14
N HIS A 267 16.03 -19.10 6.07
CA HIS A 267 16.41 -19.74 4.81
C HIS A 267 17.64 -20.64 4.98
N ARG A 268 18.68 -20.17 5.69
CA ARG A 268 19.88 -20.95 6.02
C ARG A 268 19.53 -22.19 6.85
N ARG A 269 18.72 -22.06 7.90
CA ARG A 269 18.25 -23.20 8.71
C ARG A 269 17.50 -24.21 7.86
N ARG A 270 16.63 -23.75 6.96
CA ARG A 270 15.92 -24.66 6.04
C ARG A 270 16.86 -25.39 5.10
N ILE A 271 17.85 -24.69 4.52
CA ILE A 271 18.88 -25.31 3.69
C ILE A 271 19.66 -26.35 4.50
N GLN A 272 20.03 -26.04 5.75
CA GLN A 272 20.70 -26.99 6.65
C GLN A 272 19.83 -28.23 6.94
N CYS A 273 18.53 -28.04 7.08
CA CYS A 273 17.58 -29.15 7.26
C CYS A 273 17.26 -29.93 5.97
N LEU A 274 17.79 -29.55 4.80
CA LEU A 274 17.58 -30.33 3.57
C LEU A 274 18.31 -31.68 3.59
N GLY A 275 19.23 -31.90 4.54
CA GLY A 275 19.99 -33.16 4.64
C GLY A 275 20.90 -33.41 3.43
N LEU A 276 21.16 -32.40 2.60
CA LEU A 276 22.01 -32.47 1.41
C LEU A 276 23.49 -32.32 1.72
N LEU A 277 23.83 -31.90 2.94
CA LEU A 277 25.19 -31.88 3.44
C LEU A 277 25.40 -33.14 4.27
N ARG A 278 26.24 -34.04 3.76
CA ARG A 278 26.78 -35.14 4.55
C ARG A 278 27.94 -34.55 5.36
N CYS A 279 27.69 -34.27 6.63
CA CYS A 279 28.74 -34.08 7.63
C CYS A 279 29.05 -35.43 8.26
#